data_AF-A0AAQ3SWT4-F1
#
_entry.id   AF-A0AAQ3SWT4-F1
#
_cell.length_a   1.000
_cell.length_b   1.000
_cell.length_c   1.000
_cell.angle_alpha   90.00
_cell.angle_beta   90.00
_cell.angle_gamma   90.00
#
_symmetry.space_group_name_H-M   'P 1'
#
loop_
_entity.id
_entity.type
_entity.pdbx_description
1 polymer ?
#
loop_
_entity_poly.entity_id
_entity_poly.type
_entity_poly.pdbx_seq_one_letter_code
_entity_poly.pdbx_strand_id
1 'polypeptide(L)'
;MGYYLADKIYPNWATLVKTVSTPASMKHKIFATLQESCRKDVERAFGVLQSKFKIIHNAAMMWSPKKLNAIMRACVILHNMVIENERDIYQNPKDTSGFEGVDDPPVSHNRDVPAIDKLIDSYNCIKNKETSNRLQQDLIEHLQF
;
A
#
# COMPACT_ATOMS: atom_id res chain seq x y z
N MET A 1 -10.58 -0.25 10.92
CA MET A 1 -9.20 -0.73 10.72
C MET A 1 -8.94 -0.76 9.22
N GLY A 2 -7.85 -0.17 8.74
CA GLY A 2 -7.49 -0.23 7.32
C GLY A 2 -6.90 -1.58 6.93
N TYR A 3 -7.03 -1.93 5.66
CA TYR A 3 -6.44 -3.13 5.05
C TYR A 3 -5.33 -2.73 4.10
N TYR A 4 -4.20 -3.41 4.17
CA TYR A 4 -3.04 -3.17 3.32
C TYR A 4 -2.71 -4.42 2.52
N LEU A 5 -2.45 -4.25 1.23
CA LEU A 5 -1.94 -5.30 0.36
C LEU A 5 -0.53 -5.72 0.85
N ALA A 6 -0.32 -7.01 1.01
CA ALA A 6 0.94 -7.55 1.50
C ALA A 6 1.39 -8.77 0.69
N ASP A 7 2.70 -8.93 0.59
CA ASP A 7 3.31 -10.12 0.00
C ASP A 7 3.33 -11.29 1.01
N LYS A 8 3.85 -12.43 0.56
CA LYS A 8 3.94 -13.66 1.36
C LYS A 8 4.99 -13.61 2.49
N ILE A 9 5.95 -12.67 2.48
CA ILE A 9 7.02 -12.57 3.48
C ILE A 9 6.51 -11.90 4.76
N TYR A 10 5.40 -11.17 4.69
CA TYR A 10 4.77 -10.56 5.85
C TYR A 10 3.95 -11.57 6.68
N PRO A 11 3.86 -11.36 8.00
CA PRO A 11 3.06 -12.20 8.89
C PRO A 11 1.55 -12.10 8.61
N ASN A 12 0.78 -13.10 9.05
CA ASN A 12 -0.69 -13.09 8.98
C ASN A 12 -1.28 -12.14 10.04
N TRP A 13 -1.28 -10.84 9.75
CA TRP A 13 -1.92 -9.83 10.59
C TRP A 13 -3.30 -9.47 10.05
N ALA A 14 -4.21 -9.07 10.93
CA ALA A 14 -5.58 -8.69 10.57
C ALA A 14 -5.64 -7.47 9.63
N THR A 15 -4.58 -6.67 9.60
CA THR A 15 -4.45 -5.49 8.72
C THR A 15 -3.81 -5.81 7.37
N LEU A 16 -3.20 -6.98 7.20
CA LEU A 16 -2.43 -7.34 6.01
C LEU A 16 -3.21 -8.39 5.20
N VAL A 17 -3.61 -8.01 3.99
CA VAL A 17 -4.29 -8.89 3.05
C VAL A 17 -3.25 -9.49 2.13
N LYS A 18 -3.10 -10.82 2.21
CA LYS A 18 -2.13 -11.57 1.41
C LYS A 18 -2.83 -12.38 0.33
N THR A 19 -2.08 -12.69 -0.72
CA THR A 19 -2.49 -13.70 -1.70
C THR A 19 -2.67 -15.09 -1.07
N VAL A 20 -3.44 -15.94 -1.73
CA VAL A 20 -3.62 -17.35 -1.35
C VAL A 20 -2.52 -18.18 -2.01
N SER A 21 -1.62 -18.75 -1.22
CA SER A 21 -0.45 -19.48 -1.75
C SER A 21 -0.81 -20.79 -2.47
N THR A 22 -1.91 -21.42 -2.10
CA THR A 22 -2.37 -22.69 -2.70
C THR A 22 -3.87 -22.59 -3.01
N PRO A 23 -4.24 -22.01 -4.17
CA PRO A 23 -5.65 -21.80 -4.52
C PRO A 23 -6.38 -23.13 -4.77
N ALA A 24 -7.29 -23.51 -3.87
CA ALA A 24 -8.02 -24.77 -3.96
C ALA A 24 -9.34 -24.67 -4.76
N SER A 25 -9.96 -23.49 -4.82
CA SER A 25 -11.23 -23.27 -5.53
C SER A 25 -11.10 -22.18 -6.61
N MET A 26 -12.11 -22.07 -7.48
CA MET A 26 -12.13 -21.01 -8.50
C MET A 26 -12.11 -19.61 -7.87
N LYS A 27 -12.87 -19.38 -6.79
CA LYS A 27 -12.84 -18.11 -6.04
C LYS A 27 -11.44 -17.79 -5.52
N HIS A 28 -10.74 -18.78 -4.95
CA HIS A 28 -9.35 -18.60 -4.50
C HIS A 28 -8.41 -18.21 -5.65
N LYS A 29 -8.57 -18.83 -6.84
CA LYS A 29 -7.75 -18.51 -8.01
C LYS A 29 -7.97 -17.08 -8.50
N ILE A 30 -9.22 -16.63 -8.51
CA ILE A 30 -9.56 -15.27 -8.92
C ILE A 30 -9.04 -14.26 -7.90
N PHE A 31 -9.26 -14.52 -6.61
CA PHE A 31 -8.71 -13.69 -5.53
C PHE A 31 -7.19 -13.55 -5.64
N ALA A 32 -6.46 -14.67 -5.76
CA ALA A 32 -5.01 -14.66 -5.90
C ALA A 32 -4.57 -13.89 -7.15
N THR A 33 -5.26 -14.06 -8.29
CA THR A 33 -4.95 -13.33 -9.53
C THR A 33 -5.11 -11.83 -9.36
N LEU A 34 -6.23 -11.38 -8.77
CA LEU A 34 -6.49 -9.95 -8.53
C LEU A 34 -5.45 -9.34 -7.58
N GLN A 35 -5.19 -10.01 -6.46
CA GLN A 35 -4.19 -9.59 -5.47
C GLN A 35 -2.79 -9.47 -6.10
N GLU A 36 -2.36 -10.49 -6.84
CA GLU A 36 -1.06 -10.49 -7.50
C GLU A 36 -0.96 -9.46 -8.63
N SER A 37 -2.05 -9.19 -9.35
CA SER A 37 -2.09 -8.14 -10.37
C SER A 37 -1.89 -6.76 -9.74
N CYS A 38 -2.68 -6.44 -8.70
CA CYS A 38 -2.52 -5.18 -7.97
C CYS A 38 -1.11 -5.03 -7.38
N ARG A 39 -0.55 -6.12 -6.83
CA ARG A 39 0.81 -6.11 -6.28
C ARG A 39 1.85 -5.79 -7.35
N LYS A 40 1.75 -6.43 -8.53
CA LYS A 40 2.66 -6.18 -9.66
C LYS A 40 2.59 -4.74 -10.14
N ASP A 41 1.40 -4.14 -10.20
CA ASP A 41 1.26 -2.74 -10.62
C ASP A 41 1.95 -1.79 -9.64
N VAL A 42 1.77 -2.01 -8.34
CA VAL A 42 2.46 -1.24 -7.28
C VAL A 42 3.98 -1.43 -7.39
N GLU A 43 4.46 -2.67 -7.46
CA GLU A 43 5.90 -2.96 -7.57
C GLU A 43 6.51 -2.36 -8.83
N ARG A 44 5.82 -2.43 -9.96
CA ARG A 44 6.27 -1.82 -11.21
C ARG A 44 6.38 -0.31 -11.08
N ALA A 45 5.38 0.34 -10.48
CA ALA A 45 5.40 1.79 -10.26
C ALA A 45 6.58 2.22 -9.36
N PHE A 46 6.78 1.52 -8.24
CA PHE A 46 7.91 1.78 -7.35
C PHE A 46 9.26 1.46 -8.00
N GLY A 47 9.36 0.41 -8.80
CA GLY A 47 10.57 0.09 -9.56
C GLY A 47 10.94 1.18 -10.56
N VAL A 48 9.94 1.74 -11.28
CA VAL A 48 10.15 2.89 -12.18
C VAL A 48 10.59 4.13 -11.40
N LEU A 49 9.92 4.43 -10.28
CA LEU A 49 10.29 5.56 -9.43
C LEU A 49 11.71 5.42 -8.86
N GLN A 50 12.10 4.25 -8.37
CA GLN A 50 13.45 3.98 -7.86
C GLN A 50 14.52 4.08 -8.95
N SER A 51 14.22 3.60 -10.17
CA SER A 51 15.12 3.71 -11.32
C SER A 51 15.34 5.16 -11.75
N LYS A 52 14.26 5.96 -11.81
CA LYS A 52 14.31 7.38 -12.16
C LYS A 52 14.93 8.24 -11.05
N PHE A 53 14.61 7.97 -9.80
CA PHE A 53 15.02 8.76 -8.64
C PHE A 53 15.84 7.92 -7.65
N LYS A 54 17.16 7.89 -7.85
CA LYS A 54 18.11 7.18 -6.97
C LYS A 54 18.00 7.55 -5.49
N ILE A 55 17.49 8.74 -5.16
CA ILE A 55 17.25 9.16 -3.78
C ILE A 55 16.29 8.22 -3.05
N ILE A 56 15.33 7.60 -3.74
CA ILE A 56 14.34 6.68 -3.14
C ILE A 56 15.00 5.39 -2.68
N HIS A 57 16.05 4.93 -3.37
CA HIS A 57 16.72 3.66 -3.06
C HIS A 57 17.28 3.62 -1.62
N ASN A 58 17.81 4.74 -1.13
CA ASN A 58 18.48 4.82 0.18
C ASN A 58 17.73 5.73 1.19
N ALA A 59 16.54 6.24 0.85
CA ALA A 59 15.80 7.17 1.70
C ALA A 59 15.40 6.56 3.06
N ALA A 60 15.28 5.23 3.15
CA ALA A 60 14.90 4.55 4.38
C ALA A 60 16.01 4.50 5.45
N MET A 61 17.28 4.71 5.09
CA MET A 61 18.39 4.46 6.02
C MET A 61 18.71 5.60 6.99
N MET A 62 18.23 6.84 6.77
CA MET A 62 18.69 8.02 7.55
C MET A 62 17.64 9.11 7.82
N TRP A 63 16.37 8.92 7.45
CA TRP A 63 15.42 10.04 7.37
C TRP A 63 14.21 9.83 8.28
N SER A 64 13.84 10.87 9.04
CA SER A 64 12.58 10.89 9.81
C SER A 64 11.38 10.65 8.88
N PRO A 65 10.27 10.02 9.32
CA PRO A 65 9.10 9.73 8.50
C PRO A 65 8.57 10.94 7.72
N LYS A 66 8.59 12.13 8.34
CA LYS A 66 8.20 13.40 7.69
C LYS A 66 9.04 13.73 6.45
N LYS A 67 10.35 13.51 6.52
CA LYS A 67 11.25 13.76 5.38
C LYS A 67 11.08 12.70 4.30
N LEU A 68 10.88 11.44 4.69
CA LEU A 68 10.60 10.35 3.74
C LEU A 68 9.32 10.64 2.95
N ASN A 69 8.26 11.06 3.64
CA ASN A 69 7.00 11.46 3.02
C ASN A 69 7.19 12.63 2.04
N ALA A 70 7.92 13.67 2.44
CA ALA A 70 8.23 14.80 1.57
C ALA A 70 9.02 14.40 0.32
N ILE A 71 10.03 13.53 0.44
CA ILE A 71 10.81 13.01 -0.69
C ILE A 71 9.90 12.21 -1.63
N MET A 72 9.09 11.30 -1.09
CA MET A 72 8.16 10.50 -1.90
C MET A 72 7.17 11.38 -2.66
N ARG A 73 6.55 12.35 -1.98
CA ARG A 73 5.63 13.32 -2.60
C ARG A 73 6.32 14.10 -3.71
N ALA A 74 7.53 14.63 -3.46
CA ALA A 74 8.29 15.35 -4.47
C ALA A 74 8.62 14.48 -5.70
N CYS A 75 9.05 13.23 -5.50
CA CYS A 75 9.32 12.31 -6.60
C CYS A 75 8.07 11.97 -7.41
N VAL A 76 6.91 11.80 -6.78
CA VAL A 76 5.63 11.56 -7.48
C VAL A 76 5.21 12.78 -8.29
N ILE A 77 5.29 13.98 -7.72
CA ILE A 77 4.97 15.23 -8.43
C ILE A 77 5.90 15.40 -9.63
N LEU A 78 7.22 15.26 -9.44
CA LEU A 78 8.20 15.37 -10.52
C LEU A 78 7.99 14.31 -11.59
N HIS A 79 7.65 13.06 -11.21
CA HIS A 79 7.31 12.01 -12.16
C HIS A 79 6.12 12.42 -13.04
N ASN A 80 5.05 12.89 -12.42
CA ASN A 80 3.85 13.31 -13.13
C ASN A 80 4.13 14.49 -14.05
N MET A 81 4.88 15.50 -13.59
CA MET A 81 5.30 16.64 -14.42
C MET A 81 6.13 16.21 -15.64
N VAL A 82 7.05 15.25 -15.48
CA VAL A 82 7.83 14.72 -16.61
C VAL A 82 6.93 13.98 -17.59
N ILE A 83 6.00 13.16 -17.10
CA ILE A 83 5.02 12.46 -17.97
C ILE A 83 4.11 13.45 -18.70
N GLU A 84 3.64 14.50 -18.03
CA GLU A 84 2.84 15.56 -18.65
C GLU A 84 3.63 16.29 -19.74
N ASN A 85 4.88 16.69 -19.45
CA ASN A 85 5.75 17.34 -20.43
C ASN A 85 6.07 16.42 -21.63
N GLU A 86 6.30 15.12 -21.39
CA GLU A 86 6.50 14.14 -22.46
C GLU A 86 5.21 13.89 -23.26
N ARG A 87 4.02 13.95 -22.65
CA ARG A 87 2.72 13.79 -23.32
C ARG A 87 2.30 15.02 -24.13
N ASP A 88 2.60 16.23 -23.66
CA ASP A 88 2.34 17.46 -24.42
C ASP A 88 3.14 17.52 -25.74
N ILE A 89 4.24 16.76 -25.83
CA ILE A 89 5.01 16.58 -27.08
C ILE A 89 4.27 15.63 -28.07
N TYR A 90 3.31 14.79 -27.61
CA TYR A 90 2.72 13.70 -28.42
C TYR A 90 1.17 13.59 -28.48
N GLN A 91 0.39 14.49 -27.83
CA GLN A 91 -1.09 14.74 -27.93
C GLN A 91 -1.84 14.67 -26.58
N ASN A 92 -2.77 15.64 -26.39
CA ASN A 92 -3.74 15.78 -25.31
C ASN A 92 -4.88 14.72 -25.43
N PRO A 93 -5.36 14.09 -24.33
CA PRO A 93 -6.32 14.79 -23.47
C PRO A 93 -6.16 14.57 -21.96
N LYS A 94 -6.62 15.59 -21.24
CA LYS A 94 -6.77 15.71 -19.79
C LYS A 94 -7.78 14.72 -19.23
N ASP A 95 -7.40 14.02 -18.16
CA ASP A 95 -8.29 13.80 -17.00
C ASP A 95 -7.45 13.38 -15.77
N THR A 96 -7.00 14.37 -14.99
CA THR A 96 -6.28 14.15 -13.72
C THR A 96 -7.22 14.26 -12.50
N SER A 97 -8.54 14.27 -12.74
CA SER A 97 -9.59 14.54 -11.74
C SER A 97 -9.82 13.43 -10.71
N GLY A 98 -9.10 12.29 -10.79
CA GLY A 98 -9.36 11.11 -9.96
C GLY A 98 -8.45 10.90 -8.74
N PHE A 99 -7.42 11.71 -8.52
CA PHE A 99 -6.55 11.59 -7.35
C PHE A 99 -6.75 12.79 -6.42
N GLU A 100 -7.89 12.84 -5.75
CA GLU A 100 -7.94 13.49 -4.43
C GLU A 100 -6.96 12.71 -3.55
N GLY A 101 -5.75 13.27 -3.39
CA GLY A 101 -4.78 12.71 -2.48
C GLY A 101 -5.44 12.63 -1.11
N VAL A 102 -5.70 11.42 -0.63
CA VAL A 102 -6.15 11.21 0.74
C VAL A 102 -5.15 11.93 1.62
N ASP A 103 -5.60 12.92 2.40
CA ASP A 103 -4.75 13.57 3.38
C ASP A 103 -4.07 12.47 4.19
N ASP A 104 -2.74 12.57 4.32
CA ASP A 104 -2.04 11.63 5.18
C ASP A 104 -2.74 11.69 6.55
N PRO A 105 -3.10 10.54 7.16
CA PRO A 105 -3.65 10.57 8.50
C PRO A 105 -2.69 11.40 9.35
N PRO A 106 -3.20 12.43 10.06
CA PRO A 106 -2.34 13.38 10.74
C PRO A 106 -1.39 12.60 11.63
N VAL A 107 -0.09 12.80 11.43
CA VAL A 107 0.91 12.26 12.35
C VAL A 107 0.66 12.95 13.67
N SER A 108 0.05 12.24 14.63
CA SER A 108 -0.24 12.79 15.94
C SER A 108 1.03 13.37 16.53
N HIS A 109 1.07 14.71 16.64
CA HIS A 109 2.10 15.41 17.40
C HIS A 109 1.86 15.30 18.91
N ASN A 110 0.71 14.75 19.31
CA ASN A 110 0.42 14.47 20.70
C ASN A 110 1.28 13.28 21.17
N ARG A 111 2.14 13.53 22.16
CA ARG A 111 3.01 12.52 22.78
C ARG A 111 2.32 11.76 23.90
N ASP A 112 0.99 11.88 24.02
CA ASP A 112 0.20 11.04 24.92
C ASP A 112 0.33 9.59 24.45
N VAL A 113 1.31 8.90 25.02
CA VAL A 113 1.52 7.49 24.81
C VAL A 113 0.34 6.80 25.48
N PRO A 114 -0.49 6.04 24.73
CA PRO A 114 -1.54 5.25 25.34
C PRO A 114 -0.92 4.35 26.42
N ALA A 115 -1.66 4.13 27.51
CA ALA A 115 -1.22 3.20 28.55
C ALA A 115 -0.75 1.87 27.91
N ILE A 116 0.33 1.30 28.43
CA ILE A 116 1.00 0.12 27.86
C ILE A 116 -0.01 -1.00 27.57
N ASP A 117 -0.99 -1.21 28.45
CA ASP A 117 -2.05 -2.20 28.29
C ASP A 117 -2.88 -1.98 27.02
N LYS A 118 -3.27 -0.73 26.72
CA LYS A 118 -4.02 -0.40 25.50
C LYS A 118 -3.20 -0.64 24.23
N LEU A 119 -1.88 -0.42 24.29
CA LEU A 119 -0.98 -0.72 23.18
C LEU A 119 -0.84 -2.23 22.97
N ILE A 120 -0.70 -2.99 24.06
CA ILE A 120 -0.64 -4.45 24.04
C ILE A 120 -1.93 -5.03 23.45
N ASP A 121 -3.09 -4.55 23.89
CA ASP A 121 -4.39 -5.00 23.40
C ASP A 121 -4.56 -4.71 21.90
N SER A 122 -4.22 -3.49 21.48
CA SER A 122 -4.27 -3.11 20.06
C SER A 122 -3.33 -3.97 19.20
N TYR A 123 -2.12 -4.24 19.70
CA TYR A 123 -1.15 -5.10 19.03
C TYR A 123 -1.63 -6.56 18.95
N ASN A 124 -2.24 -7.08 20.01
CA ASN A 124 -2.83 -8.42 20.04
C ASN A 124 -3.98 -8.56 19.04
N CYS A 125 -4.83 -7.55 18.92
CA CYS A 125 -5.89 -7.50 17.90
C CYS A 125 -5.32 -7.55 16.48
N ILE A 126 -4.26 -6.78 16.19
CA ILE A 126 -3.61 -6.78 14.86
C ILE A 126 -2.97 -8.13 14.56
N LYS A 127 -2.34 -8.77 15.56
CA LYS A 127 -1.61 -10.04 15.40
C LYS A 127 -2.53 -11.27 15.45
N ASN A 128 -3.83 -11.07 15.68
CA ASN A 128 -4.79 -12.16 15.77
C ASN A 128 -4.91 -12.89 14.42
N LYS A 129 -4.35 -14.09 14.36
CA LYS A 129 -4.31 -14.94 13.15
C LYS A 129 -5.69 -15.41 12.73
N GLU A 130 -6.55 -15.75 13.69
CA GLU A 130 -7.92 -16.19 13.41
C GLU A 130 -8.71 -15.08 12.72
N THR A 131 -8.58 -13.86 13.22
CA THR A 131 -9.18 -12.67 12.62
C THR A 131 -8.62 -12.42 11.22
N SER A 132 -7.30 -12.52 11.04
CA SER A 132 -6.65 -12.40 9.72
C SER A 132 -7.20 -13.42 8.71
N ASN A 133 -7.30 -14.70 9.10
CA ASN A 133 -7.82 -15.75 8.24
C ASN A 133 -9.29 -15.56 7.92
N ARG A 134 -10.13 -15.21 8.91
CA ARG A 134 -11.56 -14.95 8.72
C ARG A 134 -11.77 -13.80 7.75
N LEU A 135 -11.05 -12.69 7.93
CA LEU A 135 -11.15 -11.53 7.05
C LEU A 135 -10.71 -11.85 5.62
N GLN A 136 -9.66 -12.65 5.44
CA GLN A 136 -9.27 -13.11 4.11
C GLN A 136 -10.35 -13.98 3.47
N GLN A 137 -10.96 -14.88 4.24
CA GLN A 137 -12.03 -15.75 3.77
C GLN A 137 -13.28 -14.95 3.37
N ASP A 138 -13.70 -14.00 4.21
CA ASP A 138 -14.82 -13.09 3.92
C ASP A 138 -14.57 -12.34 2.60
N LEU A 139 -13.35 -11.81 2.40
CA LEU A 139 -12.96 -11.13 1.16
C LEU A 139 -13.06 -12.05 -0.07
N ILE A 140 -12.66 -13.31 0.05
CA ILE A 140 -12.75 -14.31 -1.03
C ILE A 140 -14.21 -14.64 -1.34
N GLU A 141 -15.06 -14.73 -0.32
CA GLU A 141 -16.47 -15.10 -0.46
C GLU A 141 -17.29 -13.99 -1.12
N HIS A 142 -16.99 -12.73 -0.77
CA HIS A 142 -17.65 -11.52 -1.27
C HIS A 142 -17.17 -11.05 -2.65
N LEU A 143 -16.24 -11.74 -3.30
CA LEU A 143 -15.96 -11.52 -4.72
C LEU A 143 -17.22 -11.80 -5.54
N GLN A 144 -17.84 -10.73 -6.07
CA GLN A 144 -18.94 -10.80 -7.02
C GLN A 144 -18.39 -11.04 -8.42
N PHE A 145 -19.01 -11.96 -9.16
CA PHE A 145 -18.69 -12.32 -10.54
C PHE A 145 -19.83 -11.91 -11.46
#